data_AF-A0AAN4KQ37-F1
#
_entry.id   AF-A0AAN4KQ37-F1
#
_cell.length_a   1.000
_cell.length_b   1.000
_cell.length_c   1.000
_cell.angle_alpha   90.00
_cell.angle_beta   90.00
_cell.angle_gamma   90.00
#
_symmetry.space_group_name_H-M   'P 1'
#
loop_
_entity.id
_entity.type
_entity.pdbx_description
1 polymer ?
#
loop_
_entity_poly.entity_id
_entity_poly.type
_entity_poly.pdbx_seq_one_letter_code
_entity_poly.pdbx_strand_id
1 'polypeptide(L)'
;MYKEPLFFQPVLQERIWGGESLKEFNYDLPSQTVGECWGISAHLNGPSIVMGGKYKGLTLKQLWDEHRTLFGDHQAERFPLLTKILDAKKDLSVQVHPNDEFANIHENGELGKTECWYIIDCEENAEIVYGHTAKNNDEFKYMVENSDWGRLLCRRLIKPGDFFYVPSGTIHALCEGTLVLETQQSSDTTYRVYDYDRIDSDGNKRELHVEKSVAVSTIPHEDYKVYPEIEKKNGAIITKYVREKYFSVYKWEIQIEASFQQNQPFQLASVIEGEATLRTVSGEFSIKKGDHFILPAGIESFVIKGNVTLIISHP
;
A
#
# COMPACT_ATOMS: atom_id res chain seq x y z
N MET A 1 9.60 -18.95 20.25
CA MET A 1 9.04 -17.94 19.32
C MET A 1 8.20 -18.68 18.27
N TYR A 2 7.08 -18.12 17.84
CA TYR A 2 6.21 -18.73 16.82
C TYR A 2 6.89 -18.76 15.45
N LYS A 3 6.79 -19.85 14.69
CA LYS A 3 7.62 -20.11 13.48
C LYS A 3 6.82 -20.44 12.22
N GLU A 4 5.53 -20.14 12.22
CA GLU A 4 4.65 -20.31 11.06
C GLU A 4 4.32 -18.93 10.47
N PRO A 5 4.16 -18.82 9.14
CA PRO A 5 3.64 -17.60 8.52
C PRO A 5 2.19 -17.33 8.98
N LEU A 6 1.87 -16.05 9.13
CA LEU A 6 0.53 -15.58 9.50
C LEU A 6 -0.21 -15.15 8.24
N PHE A 7 -1.11 -16.00 7.73
CA PHE A 7 -1.94 -15.68 6.57
C PHE A 7 -3.20 -14.91 6.95
N PHE A 8 -3.57 -13.94 6.13
CA PHE A 8 -4.67 -13.03 6.39
C PHE A 8 -5.80 -13.13 5.37
N GLN A 9 -7.03 -13.07 5.87
CA GLN A 9 -8.19 -12.79 5.04
C GLN A 9 -8.18 -11.29 4.70
N PRO A 10 -8.13 -10.91 3.41
CA PRO A 10 -8.21 -9.52 3.02
C PRO A 10 -9.60 -8.93 3.30
N VAL A 11 -9.64 -7.62 3.54
CA VAL A 11 -10.89 -6.85 3.62
C VAL A 11 -11.10 -6.09 2.31
N LEU A 12 -12.20 -6.39 1.61
CA LEU A 12 -12.54 -5.75 0.34
C LEU A 12 -13.43 -4.53 0.58
N GLN A 13 -13.13 -3.43 -0.11
CA GLN A 13 -13.78 -2.14 0.09
C GLN A 13 -14.36 -1.63 -1.23
N GLU A 14 -15.65 -1.31 -1.21
CA GLU A 14 -16.32 -0.68 -2.35
C GLU A 14 -15.93 0.80 -2.46
N ARG A 15 -15.74 1.25 -3.69
CA ARG A 15 -15.40 2.63 -4.04
C ARG A 15 -16.08 3.00 -5.35
N ILE A 16 -16.53 4.25 -5.47
CA ILE A 16 -17.17 4.77 -6.70
C ILE A 16 -16.29 4.68 -7.96
N TRP A 17 -14.98 4.55 -7.75
CA TRP A 17 -13.95 4.42 -8.77
C TRP A 17 -13.46 2.99 -8.98
N GLY A 18 -13.92 2.05 -8.14
CA GLY A 18 -13.49 0.66 -8.14
C GLY A 18 -14.00 -0.16 -9.32
N GLY A 19 -13.43 -1.34 -9.48
CA GLY A 19 -13.71 -2.24 -10.58
C GLY A 19 -13.86 -3.71 -10.17
N GLU A 20 -13.46 -4.58 -11.07
CA GLU A 20 -13.55 -6.04 -10.94
C GLU A 20 -12.19 -6.74 -11.15
N SER A 21 -11.10 -5.99 -11.38
CA SER A 21 -9.76 -6.53 -11.69
C SER A 21 -9.21 -7.34 -10.51
N LEU A 22 -9.65 -7.01 -9.29
CA LEU A 22 -9.32 -7.75 -8.06
C LEU A 22 -9.79 -9.23 -8.10
N LYS A 23 -10.71 -9.63 -8.98
CA LYS A 23 -11.05 -11.05 -9.19
C LYS A 23 -9.86 -11.89 -9.63
N GLU A 24 -8.89 -11.28 -10.32
CA GLU A 24 -7.68 -11.98 -10.78
C GLU A 24 -6.74 -12.42 -9.65
N PHE A 25 -6.98 -11.92 -8.44
CA PHE A 25 -6.28 -12.33 -7.22
C PHE A 25 -7.05 -13.40 -6.44
N ASN A 26 -8.05 -14.02 -7.08
CA ASN A 26 -8.91 -15.04 -6.48
C ASN A 26 -9.74 -14.52 -5.29
N TYR A 27 -10.09 -13.22 -5.31
CA TYR A 27 -10.95 -12.63 -4.30
C TYR A 27 -12.44 -12.76 -4.66
N ASP A 28 -13.24 -13.11 -3.66
CA ASP A 28 -14.70 -13.12 -3.76
C ASP A 28 -15.25 -11.69 -3.64
N LEU A 29 -15.41 -11.01 -4.78
CA LEU A 29 -15.85 -9.61 -4.78
C LEU A 29 -17.33 -9.49 -4.37
N PRO A 30 -17.67 -8.62 -3.40
CA PRO A 30 -19.06 -8.37 -3.01
C PRO A 30 -19.87 -7.60 -4.07
N SER A 31 -19.20 -6.89 -4.99
CA SER A 31 -19.83 -6.11 -6.07
C SER A 31 -18.87 -5.85 -7.23
N GLN A 32 -19.31 -5.04 -8.20
CA GLN A 32 -18.53 -4.65 -9.38
C GLN A 32 -17.73 -3.36 -9.21
N THR A 33 -17.73 -2.80 -8.00
CA THR A 33 -17.12 -1.51 -7.66
C THR A 33 -16.15 -1.65 -6.50
N VAL A 34 -15.46 -2.78 -6.40
CA VAL A 34 -14.45 -2.98 -5.36
C VAL A 34 -13.19 -2.24 -5.79
N GLY A 35 -12.83 -1.20 -5.04
CA GLY A 35 -11.66 -0.38 -5.36
C GLY A 35 -10.41 -0.77 -4.58
N GLU A 36 -10.57 -1.33 -3.38
CA GLU A 36 -9.43 -1.64 -2.52
C GLU A 36 -9.56 -3.05 -1.92
N CYS A 37 -8.44 -3.77 -1.90
CA CYS A 37 -8.20 -4.93 -1.08
C CYS A 37 -7.21 -4.53 0.02
N TRP A 38 -7.64 -4.53 1.28
CA TRP A 38 -6.76 -4.34 2.43
C TRP A 38 -6.19 -5.70 2.83
N GLY A 39 -5.04 -6.04 2.23
CA GLY A 39 -4.41 -7.35 2.35
C GLY A 39 -3.75 -7.58 3.72
N ILE A 40 -3.04 -6.57 4.23
CA ILE A 40 -2.42 -6.59 5.55
C ILE A 40 -2.74 -5.28 6.26
N SER A 41 -3.65 -5.35 7.22
CA SER A 41 -4.19 -4.19 7.92
C SER A 41 -4.40 -4.48 9.40
N ALA A 42 -3.89 -3.60 10.26
CA ALA A 42 -4.31 -3.52 11.65
C ALA A 42 -5.24 -2.32 11.91
N HIS A 43 -5.60 -1.58 10.85
CA HIS A 43 -6.37 -0.35 10.95
C HIS A 43 -7.84 -0.66 11.28
N LEU A 44 -8.45 0.14 12.16
CA LEU A 44 -9.79 -0.13 12.72
C LEU A 44 -10.89 -0.20 11.66
N ASN A 45 -10.76 0.55 10.57
CA ASN A 45 -11.72 0.57 9.45
C ASN A 45 -11.75 -0.75 8.64
N GLY A 46 -10.77 -1.62 8.81
CA GLY A 46 -10.70 -2.88 8.07
C GLY A 46 -9.54 -3.75 8.53
N PRO A 47 -9.55 -4.27 9.77
CA PRO A 47 -8.46 -5.07 10.29
C PRO A 47 -8.50 -6.48 9.65
N SER A 48 -7.35 -6.94 9.17
CA SER A 48 -7.18 -8.28 8.61
C SER A 48 -7.30 -9.35 9.69
N ILE A 49 -7.90 -10.49 9.34
CA ILE A 49 -8.14 -11.63 10.25
C ILE A 49 -7.23 -12.79 9.88
N VAL A 50 -6.60 -13.42 10.88
CA VAL A 50 -5.75 -14.59 10.68
C VAL A 50 -6.58 -15.80 10.24
N MET A 51 -6.21 -16.44 9.13
CA MET A 51 -6.97 -17.53 8.52
C MET A 51 -6.74 -18.92 9.15
N GLY A 52 -5.59 -19.13 9.82
CA GLY A 52 -5.16 -20.46 10.23
C GLY A 52 -4.21 -20.47 11.43
N GLY A 53 -3.75 -21.68 11.78
CA GLY A 53 -2.81 -21.89 12.86
C GLY A 53 -3.34 -21.52 14.25
N LYS A 54 -2.43 -21.30 15.19
CA LYS A 54 -2.71 -21.01 16.60
C LYS A 54 -3.58 -19.76 16.81
N TYR A 55 -3.45 -18.77 15.93
CA TYR A 55 -4.06 -17.45 16.09
C TYR A 55 -5.28 -17.22 15.19
N LYS A 56 -5.82 -18.29 14.58
CA LYS A 56 -6.98 -18.22 13.70
C LYS A 56 -8.12 -17.43 14.34
N GLY A 57 -8.69 -16.49 13.58
CA GLY A 57 -9.82 -15.67 14.01
C GLY A 57 -9.44 -14.41 14.79
N LEU A 58 -8.19 -14.24 15.21
CA LEU A 58 -7.70 -12.97 15.77
C LEU A 58 -7.43 -11.96 14.65
N THR A 59 -7.63 -10.69 14.96
CA THR A 59 -7.25 -9.58 14.08
C THR A 59 -5.74 -9.28 14.19
N LEU A 60 -5.14 -8.69 13.16
CA LEU A 60 -3.75 -8.22 13.21
C LEU A 60 -3.53 -7.21 14.34
N LYS A 61 -4.53 -6.38 14.65
CA LYS A 61 -4.48 -5.48 15.81
C LYS A 61 -4.36 -6.25 17.13
N GLN A 62 -5.18 -7.27 17.35
CA GLN A 62 -5.09 -8.11 18.56
C GLN A 62 -3.73 -8.81 18.65
N LEU A 63 -3.21 -9.33 17.53
CA LEU A 63 -1.84 -9.88 17.51
C LEU A 63 -0.81 -8.84 17.95
N TRP A 64 -0.90 -7.62 17.43
CA TRP A 64 0.03 -6.55 17.77
C TRP A 64 -0.04 -6.18 19.25
N ASP A 65 -1.25 -6.07 19.81
CA ASP A 65 -1.46 -5.64 21.19
C ASP A 65 -1.12 -6.74 22.21
N GLU A 66 -1.48 -7.99 21.93
CA GLU A 66 -1.42 -9.11 22.89
C GLU A 66 -0.24 -10.07 22.64
N HIS A 67 0.35 -10.04 21.45
CA HIS A 67 1.37 -11.00 21.01
C HIS A 67 2.57 -10.31 20.34
N ARG A 68 3.04 -9.19 20.92
CA ARG A 68 4.10 -8.35 20.34
C ARG A 68 5.40 -9.08 19.96
N THR A 69 5.73 -10.17 20.65
CA THR A 69 6.90 -11.03 20.32
C THR A 69 6.87 -11.61 18.90
N LEU A 70 5.69 -11.71 18.26
CA LEU A 70 5.56 -12.09 16.84
C LEU A 70 6.25 -11.09 15.90
N PHE A 71 6.38 -9.84 16.36
CA PHE A 71 6.89 -8.70 15.61
C PHE A 71 8.24 -8.23 16.16
N GLY A 72 8.98 -9.11 16.84
CA GLY A 72 10.32 -8.82 17.35
C GLY A 72 10.33 -7.75 18.44
N ASP A 73 9.26 -7.68 19.24
CA ASP A 73 9.12 -6.67 20.30
C ASP A 73 9.25 -5.23 19.80
N HIS A 74 8.75 -4.97 18.58
CA HIS A 74 8.77 -3.66 17.96
C HIS A 74 8.10 -2.59 18.84
N GLN A 75 8.74 -1.42 18.96
CA GLN A 75 8.42 -0.40 19.97
C GLN A 75 7.29 0.56 19.57
N ALA A 76 6.88 0.58 18.31
CA ALA A 76 5.76 1.43 17.88
C ALA A 76 4.47 1.09 18.64
N GLU A 77 3.67 2.09 18.98
CA GLU A 77 2.45 1.90 19.78
C GLU A 77 1.44 1.00 19.05
N ARG A 78 1.17 1.31 17.77
CA ARG A 78 0.30 0.56 16.85
C ARG A 78 1.09 -0.06 15.71
N PHE A 79 0.50 -1.06 15.05
CA PHE A 79 1.12 -1.73 13.91
C PHE A 79 1.43 -0.67 12.83
N PRO A 80 2.67 -0.61 12.31
CA PRO A 80 3.14 0.60 11.64
C PRO A 80 2.64 0.75 10.20
N LEU A 81 2.27 -0.34 9.52
CA LEU A 81 2.03 -0.36 8.09
C LEU A 81 0.64 -0.85 7.70
N LEU A 82 0.22 -0.49 6.49
CA LEU A 82 -0.95 -0.99 5.81
C LEU A 82 -0.58 -1.31 4.36
N THR A 83 -0.90 -2.51 3.90
CA THR A 83 -0.67 -2.94 2.52
C THR A 83 -1.98 -3.21 1.83
N LYS A 84 -2.18 -2.57 0.68
CA LYS A 84 -3.40 -2.65 -0.13
C LYS A 84 -3.09 -3.03 -1.57
N ILE A 85 -4.10 -3.57 -2.26
CA ILE A 85 -4.15 -3.59 -3.72
C ILE A 85 -5.31 -2.69 -4.14
N LEU A 86 -5.06 -1.74 -5.04
CA LEU A 86 -6.08 -0.80 -5.52
C LEU A 86 -6.36 -1.04 -7.00
N ASP A 87 -7.64 -1.12 -7.35
CA ASP A 87 -8.17 -1.26 -8.72
C ASP A 87 -8.90 0.03 -9.12
N ALA A 88 -8.17 0.92 -9.79
CA ALA A 88 -8.67 2.20 -10.25
C ALA A 88 -9.33 2.07 -11.63
N LYS A 89 -10.58 1.61 -11.67
CA LYS A 89 -11.39 1.58 -12.91
C LYS A 89 -11.78 3.00 -13.38
N LYS A 90 -11.76 3.97 -12.48
CA LYS A 90 -11.90 5.40 -12.76
C LYS A 90 -10.87 6.17 -11.93
N ASP A 91 -10.65 7.43 -12.26
CA ASP A 91 -9.75 8.30 -11.49
C ASP A 91 -10.08 8.32 -9.99
N LEU A 92 -9.08 8.13 -9.13
CA LEU A 92 -9.21 8.46 -7.71
C LEU A 92 -9.19 9.97 -7.54
N SER A 93 -9.71 10.45 -6.41
CA SER A 93 -9.61 11.87 -6.09
C SER A 93 -8.15 12.33 -6.02
N VAL A 94 -7.91 13.57 -6.46
CA VAL A 94 -6.64 14.25 -6.18
C VAL A 94 -6.59 14.59 -4.71
N GLN A 95 -5.52 14.18 -4.06
CA GLN A 95 -5.42 14.19 -2.61
C GLN A 95 -4.00 14.46 -2.13
N VAL A 96 -3.90 14.73 -0.82
CA VAL A 96 -2.64 14.85 -0.09
C VAL A 96 -2.82 14.24 1.29
N HIS A 97 -1.73 13.73 1.82
CA HIS A 97 -1.69 13.07 3.12
C HIS A 97 -0.84 13.86 4.12
N PRO A 98 -1.28 14.00 5.38
CA PRO A 98 -0.49 14.65 6.42
C PRO A 98 0.71 13.81 6.86
N ASN A 99 1.69 14.48 7.46
CA ASN A 99 2.74 13.82 8.25
C ASN A 99 2.21 13.42 9.64
N ASP A 100 3.04 12.74 10.45
CA ASP A 100 2.63 12.23 11.76
C ASP A 100 2.25 13.34 12.75
N GLU A 101 2.95 14.47 12.73
CA GLU A 101 2.68 15.59 13.65
C GLU A 101 1.31 16.20 13.38
N PHE A 102 1.02 16.51 12.11
CA PHE A 102 -0.25 17.10 11.71
C PHE A 102 -1.41 16.12 11.94
N ALA A 103 -1.25 14.85 11.54
CA ALA A 103 -2.27 13.82 11.74
C ALA A 103 -2.56 13.62 13.23
N ASN A 104 -1.53 13.57 14.07
CA ASN A 104 -1.71 13.40 15.51
C ASN A 104 -2.53 14.53 16.14
N ILE A 105 -2.28 15.78 15.73
CA ILE A 105 -2.98 16.97 16.26
C ILE A 105 -4.42 17.08 15.70
N HIS A 106 -4.60 16.84 14.40
CA HIS A 106 -5.83 17.19 13.69
C HIS A 106 -6.77 16.01 13.43
N GLU A 107 -6.31 14.77 13.60
CA GLU A 107 -7.03 13.54 13.25
C GLU A 107 -7.06 12.56 14.43
N ASN A 108 -7.27 13.07 15.65
CA ASN A 108 -7.48 12.26 16.86
C ASN A 108 -6.34 11.28 17.17
N GLY A 109 -5.09 11.72 16.96
CA GLY A 109 -3.92 10.89 17.22
C GLY A 109 -3.61 9.90 16.11
N GLU A 110 -4.11 10.06 14.88
CA GLU A 110 -3.79 9.17 13.75
C GLU A 110 -2.30 9.24 13.35
N LEU A 111 -1.79 8.21 12.65
CA LEU A 111 -0.50 8.31 11.96
C LEU A 111 -0.62 9.24 10.75
N GLY A 112 0.50 9.82 10.34
CA GLY A 112 0.61 10.37 9.00
C GLY A 112 0.49 9.27 7.95
N LYS A 113 0.45 9.65 6.67
CA LYS A 113 0.32 8.69 5.57
C LYS A 113 1.33 8.99 4.46
N THR A 114 2.57 8.59 4.72
CA THR A 114 3.57 8.37 3.68
C THR A 114 3.33 7.00 3.07
N GLU A 115 3.46 6.88 1.75
CA GLU A 115 3.16 5.67 1.01
C GLU A 115 4.07 5.45 -0.19
N CYS A 116 3.85 4.34 -0.89
CA CYS A 116 4.44 4.07 -2.18
C CYS A 116 3.55 3.15 -2.99
N TRP A 117 3.71 3.22 -4.32
CA TRP A 117 2.98 2.39 -5.27
C TRP A 117 3.95 1.57 -6.10
N TYR A 118 3.69 0.28 -6.17
CA TYR A 118 4.19 -0.59 -7.22
C TYR A 118 3.08 -0.81 -8.23
N ILE A 119 3.31 -0.43 -9.50
CA ILE A 119 2.33 -0.64 -10.57
C ILE A 119 2.35 -2.12 -10.95
N ILE A 120 1.32 -2.86 -10.54
CA ILE A 120 1.19 -4.28 -10.87
C ILE A 120 0.87 -4.41 -12.35
N ASP A 121 -0.15 -3.67 -12.78
CA ASP A 121 -0.59 -3.60 -14.18
C ASP A 121 -1.27 -2.26 -14.46
N CYS A 122 -1.34 -1.86 -15.73
CA CYS A 122 -2.10 -0.70 -16.14
C CYS A 122 -2.43 -0.73 -17.64
N GLU A 123 -3.45 0.03 -18.03
CA GLU A 123 -3.80 0.23 -19.44
C GLU A 123 -2.69 0.96 -20.22
N GLU A 124 -2.73 0.86 -21.56
CA GLU A 124 -1.78 1.56 -22.41
C GLU A 124 -1.96 3.08 -22.28
N ASN A 125 -0.85 3.80 -22.08
CA ASN A 125 -0.85 5.24 -21.80
C ASN A 125 -1.53 5.65 -20.49
N ALA A 126 -1.72 4.71 -19.55
CA ALA A 126 -2.18 5.06 -18.21
C ALA A 126 -1.25 6.09 -17.55
N GLU A 127 -1.84 6.92 -16.71
CA GLU A 127 -1.15 8.00 -16.01
C GLU A 127 -1.37 7.92 -14.49
N ILE A 128 -0.60 8.70 -13.76
CA ILE A 128 -0.90 9.12 -12.39
C ILE A 128 -0.76 10.64 -12.30
N VAL A 129 -1.44 11.25 -11.32
CA VAL A 129 -1.09 12.59 -10.85
C VAL A 129 -0.02 12.45 -9.77
N TYR A 130 1.10 13.13 -9.95
CA TYR A 130 2.21 13.15 -9.01
C TYR A 130 2.86 14.54 -9.00
N GLY A 131 2.52 15.32 -7.98
CA GLY A 131 2.97 16.68 -7.75
C GLY A 131 2.08 17.77 -8.37
N HIS A 132 2.55 19.01 -8.24
CA HIS A 132 1.90 20.20 -8.80
C HIS A 132 2.92 21.26 -9.24
N THR A 133 2.47 22.30 -9.94
CA THR A 133 3.33 23.36 -10.50
C THR A 133 3.40 24.65 -9.67
N ALA A 134 2.48 24.82 -8.70
CA ALA A 134 2.46 26.01 -7.85
C ALA A 134 3.76 26.22 -7.06
N LYS A 135 4.21 27.48 -6.96
CA LYS A 135 5.49 27.87 -6.33
C LYS A 135 5.35 28.25 -4.86
N ASN A 136 4.14 28.59 -4.42
CA ASN A 136 3.81 28.98 -3.05
C ASN A 136 2.32 28.70 -2.76
N ASN A 137 1.94 28.82 -1.49
CA ASN A 137 0.59 28.51 -1.02
C ASN A 137 -0.50 29.36 -1.69
N ASP A 138 -0.23 30.64 -1.94
CA ASP A 138 -1.20 31.55 -2.57
C ASP A 138 -1.48 31.15 -4.03
N GLU A 139 -0.44 30.80 -4.78
CA GLU A 139 -0.58 30.31 -6.16
C GLU A 139 -1.33 28.97 -6.19
N PHE A 140 -1.05 28.06 -5.26
CA PHE A 140 -1.75 26.79 -5.15
C PHE A 140 -3.24 27.00 -4.86
N LYS A 141 -3.57 27.81 -3.85
CA LYS A 141 -4.97 28.17 -3.50
C LYS A 141 -5.68 28.80 -4.69
N TYR A 142 -5.06 29.78 -5.34
CA TYR A 142 -5.62 30.44 -6.50
C TYR A 142 -5.96 29.45 -7.63
N MET A 143 -5.05 28.54 -7.98
CA MET A 143 -5.31 27.54 -9.04
C MET A 143 -6.41 26.56 -8.66
N VAL A 144 -6.47 26.13 -7.39
CA VAL A 144 -7.54 25.26 -6.86
C VAL A 144 -8.90 25.96 -6.94
N GLU A 145 -9.01 27.19 -6.44
CA GLU A 145 -10.27 27.97 -6.42
C GLU A 145 -10.78 28.27 -7.83
N ASN A 146 -9.89 28.46 -8.79
CA ASN A 146 -10.23 28.69 -10.20
C ASN A 146 -10.35 27.40 -11.02
N SER A 147 -10.21 26.23 -10.40
CA SER A 147 -10.27 24.92 -11.08
C SER A 147 -9.28 24.77 -12.25
N ASP A 148 -8.09 25.37 -12.15
CA ASP A 148 -7.04 25.34 -13.19
C ASP A 148 -6.20 24.05 -13.11
N TRP A 149 -6.89 22.90 -13.07
CA TRP A 149 -6.30 21.58 -12.80
C TRP A 149 -5.26 21.18 -13.85
N GLY A 150 -5.48 21.54 -15.11
CA GLY A 150 -4.58 21.21 -16.22
C GLY A 150 -3.22 21.92 -16.13
N ARG A 151 -3.17 23.09 -15.49
CA ARG A 151 -1.90 23.80 -15.22
C ARG A 151 -1.33 23.43 -13.86
N LEU A 152 -2.19 23.17 -12.87
CA LEU A 152 -1.76 22.86 -11.51
C LEU A 152 -1.15 21.46 -11.42
N LEU A 153 -1.82 20.44 -11.94
CA LEU A 153 -1.50 19.04 -11.66
C LEU A 153 -0.44 18.48 -12.60
N CYS A 154 0.54 17.79 -12.03
CA CYS A 154 1.59 17.12 -12.77
C CYS A 154 1.18 15.67 -13.08
N ARG A 155 0.92 15.37 -14.36
CA ARG A 155 0.66 13.98 -14.82
C ARG A 155 1.95 13.28 -15.22
N ARG A 156 1.99 11.95 -15.04
CA ARG A 156 3.11 11.07 -15.40
C ARG A 156 2.55 9.81 -16.06
N LEU A 157 3.07 9.47 -17.23
CA LEU A 157 2.83 8.15 -17.83
C LEU A 157 3.46 7.07 -16.96
N ILE A 158 2.77 5.93 -16.85
CA ILE A 158 3.23 4.76 -16.11
C ILE A 158 3.18 3.51 -16.98
N LYS A 159 3.85 2.45 -16.51
CA LYS A 159 3.76 1.09 -17.06
C LYS A 159 3.89 0.04 -15.95
N PRO A 160 3.51 -1.22 -16.22
CA PRO A 160 3.70 -2.30 -15.26
C PRO A 160 5.16 -2.42 -14.81
N GLY A 161 5.36 -2.57 -13.50
CA GLY A 161 6.66 -2.65 -12.86
C GLY A 161 7.29 -1.33 -12.44
N ASP A 162 6.69 -0.18 -12.80
CA ASP A 162 7.10 1.13 -12.27
C ASP A 162 6.86 1.21 -10.76
N PHE A 163 7.64 2.07 -10.09
CA PHE A 163 7.53 2.28 -8.64
C PHE A 163 7.63 3.76 -8.30
N PHE A 164 6.72 4.22 -7.44
CA PHE A 164 6.65 5.61 -6.98
C PHE A 164 6.65 5.64 -5.45
N TYR A 165 7.59 6.38 -4.86
CA TYR A 165 7.51 6.74 -3.44
C TYR A 165 6.71 8.04 -3.31
N VAL A 166 5.78 8.10 -2.37
CA VAL A 166 4.85 9.22 -2.17
C VAL A 166 4.99 9.72 -0.74
N PRO A 167 5.94 10.63 -0.46
CA PRO A 167 6.05 11.28 0.84
C PRO A 167 4.74 11.96 1.24
N SER A 168 4.39 11.95 2.53
CA SER A 168 3.33 12.83 3.03
C SER A 168 3.57 14.28 2.61
N GLY A 169 2.49 14.99 2.27
CA GLY A 169 2.52 16.32 1.67
C GLY A 169 2.63 16.35 0.14
N THR A 170 2.79 15.21 -0.54
CA THR A 170 2.75 15.15 -2.01
C THR A 170 1.31 15.20 -2.52
N ILE A 171 1.01 16.10 -3.46
CA ILE A 171 -0.28 16.09 -4.19
C ILE A 171 -0.27 14.95 -5.20
N HIS A 172 -1.25 14.06 -5.16
CA HIS A 172 -1.23 12.88 -6.01
C HIS A 172 -2.62 12.27 -6.26
N ALA A 173 -2.71 11.40 -7.27
CA ALA A 173 -3.87 10.52 -7.53
C ALA A 173 -3.46 9.35 -8.43
N LEU A 174 -4.03 8.18 -8.17
CA LEU A 174 -4.09 7.11 -9.17
C LEU A 174 -5.18 7.46 -10.18
N CYS A 175 -4.86 7.38 -11.47
CA CYS A 175 -5.83 7.60 -12.53
C CYS A 175 -6.49 6.29 -12.98
N GLU A 176 -7.50 6.41 -13.82
CA GLU A 176 -8.19 5.27 -14.41
C GLU A 176 -7.25 4.28 -15.12
N GLY A 177 -7.64 3.01 -15.13
CA GLY A 177 -6.90 1.94 -15.77
C GLY A 177 -5.65 1.50 -15.01
N THR A 178 -5.56 1.76 -13.69
CA THR A 178 -4.37 1.41 -12.89
C THR A 178 -4.66 0.36 -11.82
N LEU A 179 -3.78 -0.64 -11.71
CA LEU A 179 -3.80 -1.67 -10.68
C LEU A 179 -2.47 -1.61 -9.92
N VAL A 180 -2.52 -1.26 -8.63
CA VAL A 180 -1.31 -1.02 -7.85
C VAL A 180 -1.30 -1.81 -6.55
N LEU A 181 -0.10 -2.16 -6.10
CA LEU A 181 0.14 -2.51 -4.71
C LEU A 181 0.63 -1.26 -3.97
N GLU A 182 -0.13 -0.84 -2.97
CA GLU A 182 0.21 0.29 -2.10
C GLU A 182 0.76 -0.23 -0.77
N THR A 183 1.92 0.27 -0.37
CA THR A 183 2.44 0.11 1.00
C THR A 183 2.51 1.49 1.63
N GLN A 184 1.88 1.65 2.78
CA GLN A 184 1.71 2.92 3.45
C GLN A 184 1.88 2.77 4.96
N GLN A 185 2.07 3.88 5.67
CA GLN A 185 1.84 3.91 7.12
C GLN A 185 0.39 3.46 7.42
N SER A 186 0.14 2.88 8.60
CA SER A 186 -1.19 2.42 9.02
C SER A 186 -2.13 3.58 9.36
N SER A 187 -2.55 4.33 8.35
CA SER A 187 -3.45 5.49 8.43
C SER A 187 -4.45 5.48 7.27
N ASP A 188 -5.66 5.96 7.51
CA ASP A 188 -6.69 6.16 6.48
C ASP A 188 -6.96 7.65 6.22
N THR A 189 -6.13 8.54 6.76
CA THR A 189 -6.32 9.99 6.64
C THR A 189 -6.03 10.48 5.23
N THR A 190 -7.02 11.14 4.64
CA THR A 190 -6.94 11.67 3.27
C THR A 190 -7.56 13.06 3.20
N TYR A 191 -6.81 14.05 2.71
CA TYR A 191 -7.35 15.36 2.37
C TYR A 191 -7.53 15.48 0.87
N ARG A 192 -8.79 15.61 0.47
CA ARG A 192 -9.18 15.68 -0.93
C ARG A 192 -9.12 17.11 -1.46
N VAL A 193 -8.42 17.32 -2.56
CA VAL A 193 -8.34 18.61 -3.26
C VAL A 193 -9.35 18.70 -4.39
N TYR A 194 -9.49 17.62 -5.18
CA TYR A 194 -10.40 17.59 -6.33
C TYR A 194 -10.98 16.19 -6.54
N ASP A 195 -12.25 16.14 -6.94
CA ASP A 195 -12.99 14.89 -7.12
C ASP A 195 -13.74 14.73 -8.45
N TYR A 196 -13.39 15.53 -9.46
CA TYR A 196 -14.04 15.51 -10.77
C TYR A 196 -15.54 15.81 -10.72
N ASP A 197 -15.97 16.59 -9.72
CA ASP A 197 -17.38 16.96 -9.48
C ASP A 197 -18.35 15.77 -9.47
N ARG A 198 -17.83 14.58 -9.14
CA ARG A 198 -18.61 13.35 -9.10
C ARG A 198 -19.67 13.42 -8.02
N ILE A 199 -20.82 12.83 -8.33
CA ILE A 199 -21.92 12.66 -7.40
C ILE A 199 -22.04 11.19 -7.01
N ASP A 200 -22.38 10.95 -5.75
CA ASP A 200 -22.76 9.63 -5.27
C ASP A 200 -24.17 9.23 -5.73
N SER A 201 -24.62 8.05 -5.30
CA SER A 201 -25.97 7.53 -5.63
C SER A 201 -27.11 8.41 -5.11
N ASP A 202 -26.85 9.24 -4.11
CA ASP A 202 -27.80 10.14 -3.49
C ASP A 202 -27.72 11.56 -4.10
N GLY A 203 -26.84 11.78 -5.08
CA GLY A 203 -26.68 13.05 -5.79
C GLY A 203 -25.75 14.05 -5.10
N ASN A 204 -25.02 13.64 -4.05
CA ASN A 204 -24.13 14.51 -3.29
C ASN A 204 -22.69 14.44 -3.82
N LYS A 205 -22.01 15.59 -3.83
CA LYS A 205 -20.56 15.64 -4.06
C LYS A 205 -19.82 15.21 -2.79
N ARG A 206 -18.70 14.50 -2.95
CA ARG A 206 -17.84 14.18 -1.81
C ARG A 206 -17.15 15.42 -1.27
N GLU A 207 -16.87 15.41 0.03
CA GLU A 207 -16.20 16.49 0.72
C GLU A 207 -14.78 16.74 0.17
N LEU A 208 -14.47 18.02 -0.02
CA LEU A 208 -13.15 18.55 -0.32
C LEU A 208 -12.58 19.23 0.93
N HIS A 209 -11.27 19.08 1.14
CA HIS A 209 -10.54 19.50 2.32
C HIS A 209 -9.49 20.54 1.95
N VAL A 210 -9.86 21.57 1.18
CA VAL A 210 -8.91 22.50 0.54
C VAL A 210 -7.95 23.14 1.55
N GLU A 211 -8.45 23.69 2.65
CA GLU A 211 -7.61 24.35 3.65
C GLU A 211 -6.62 23.38 4.33
N LYS A 212 -7.09 22.19 4.73
CA LYS A 212 -6.18 21.15 5.28
C LYS A 212 -5.16 20.69 4.24
N SER A 213 -5.58 20.57 2.98
CA SER A 213 -4.70 20.15 1.89
C SER A 213 -3.57 21.15 1.68
N VAL A 214 -3.88 22.45 1.66
CA VAL A 214 -2.86 23.51 1.57
C VAL A 214 -1.91 23.45 2.76
N ALA A 215 -2.45 23.25 3.97
CA ALA A 215 -1.65 23.24 5.20
C ALA A 215 -0.61 22.11 5.25
N VAL A 216 -0.87 20.98 4.58
CA VAL A 216 0.04 19.82 4.59
C VAL A 216 0.82 19.62 3.30
N SER A 217 0.46 20.32 2.23
CA SER A 217 1.15 20.17 0.94
C SER A 217 2.58 20.70 1.01
N THR A 218 3.51 19.96 0.43
CA THR A 218 4.88 20.44 0.23
C THR A 218 4.90 21.35 -0.99
N ILE A 219 5.07 22.65 -0.76
CA ILE A 219 5.04 23.67 -1.81
C ILE A 219 6.34 24.51 -1.75
N PRO A 220 7.12 24.59 -2.83
CA PRO A 220 6.93 23.94 -4.12
C PRO A 220 7.12 22.42 -4.06
N HIS A 221 6.50 21.71 -5.01
CA HIS A 221 6.68 20.26 -5.16
C HIS A 221 8.05 19.93 -5.74
N GLU A 222 8.67 18.87 -5.20
CA GLU A 222 9.90 18.28 -5.74
C GLU A 222 9.70 16.77 -5.96
N ASP A 223 10.05 16.29 -7.16
CA ASP A 223 9.93 14.87 -7.48
C ASP A 223 10.90 14.04 -6.62
N TYR A 224 10.37 13.07 -5.88
CA TYR A 224 11.20 12.07 -5.22
C TYR A 224 11.74 11.09 -6.25
N LYS A 225 13.07 10.96 -6.33
CA LYS A 225 13.73 10.06 -7.29
C LYS A 225 14.04 8.71 -6.63
N VAL A 226 13.43 7.66 -7.16
CA VAL A 226 13.69 6.28 -6.77
C VAL A 226 14.82 5.70 -7.62
N TYR A 227 15.78 5.03 -6.99
CA TYR A 227 16.88 4.35 -7.66
C TYR A 227 16.89 2.86 -7.27
N PRO A 228 16.14 2.00 -7.99
CA PRO A 228 16.04 0.60 -7.61
C PRO A 228 17.38 -0.13 -7.76
N GLU A 229 17.74 -0.93 -6.75
CA GLU A 229 18.91 -1.81 -6.79
C GLU A 229 18.46 -3.24 -7.08
N ILE A 230 19.05 -3.88 -8.10
CA ILE A 230 18.73 -5.26 -8.47
C ILE A 230 19.88 -6.18 -8.07
N GLU A 231 19.58 -7.20 -7.28
CA GLU A 231 20.51 -8.25 -6.92
C GLU A 231 19.97 -9.63 -7.30
N LYS A 232 20.86 -10.52 -7.74
CA LYS A 232 20.54 -11.94 -7.96
C LYS A 232 21.25 -12.75 -6.88
N LYS A 233 20.49 -13.34 -5.97
CA LYS A 233 21.06 -14.04 -4.82
C LYS A 233 20.16 -15.17 -4.36
N ASN A 234 20.77 -16.28 -3.95
CA ASN A 234 20.10 -17.44 -3.35
C ASN A 234 18.88 -17.95 -4.14
N GLY A 235 18.90 -17.87 -5.47
CA GLY A 235 17.80 -18.34 -6.33
C GLY A 235 16.68 -17.33 -6.60
N ALA A 236 16.79 -16.10 -6.10
CA ALA A 236 15.83 -15.01 -6.36
C ALA A 236 16.49 -13.83 -7.10
N ILE A 237 15.69 -13.11 -7.88
CA ILE A 237 15.97 -11.72 -8.27
C ILE A 237 15.27 -10.82 -7.26
N ILE A 238 16.03 -9.97 -6.58
CA ILE A 238 15.52 -9.05 -5.57
C ILE A 238 15.74 -7.63 -6.10
N THR A 239 14.65 -6.91 -6.32
CA THR A 239 14.68 -5.47 -6.60
C THR A 239 14.37 -4.72 -5.31
N LYS A 240 15.30 -3.90 -4.83
CA LYS A 240 15.13 -3.02 -3.68
C LYS A 240 14.65 -1.67 -4.20
N TYR A 241 13.40 -1.30 -3.93
CA TYR A 241 12.85 -0.05 -4.45
C TYR A 241 13.21 1.13 -3.55
N VAL A 242 12.93 0.99 -2.26
CA VAL A 242 13.10 2.08 -1.30
C VAL A 242 13.49 1.54 0.05
N ARG A 243 14.30 2.32 0.78
CA ARG A 243 14.61 2.14 2.19
C ARG A 243 14.54 3.51 2.83
N GLU A 244 13.41 3.80 3.44
CA GLU A 244 13.12 5.12 4.01
C GLU A 244 12.71 5.01 5.47
N LYS A 245 12.48 6.17 6.10
CA LYS A 245 12.18 6.28 7.54
C LYS A 245 11.10 5.30 8.04
N TYR A 246 10.05 5.09 7.24
CA TYR A 246 8.84 4.39 7.68
C TYR A 246 8.78 2.93 7.25
N PHE A 247 9.42 2.60 6.13
CA PHE A 247 9.41 1.26 5.57
C PHE A 247 10.48 1.09 4.51
N SER A 248 10.79 -0.16 4.23
CA SER A 248 11.52 -0.60 3.05
C SER A 248 10.63 -1.49 2.19
N VAL A 249 10.75 -1.41 0.87
CA VAL A 249 9.96 -2.21 -0.09
C VAL A 249 10.85 -2.88 -1.12
N TYR A 250 10.55 -4.15 -1.38
CA TYR A 250 11.28 -5.03 -2.27
C TYR A 250 10.32 -5.81 -3.17
N LYS A 251 10.76 -6.14 -4.37
CA LYS A 251 10.14 -7.19 -5.19
C LYS A 251 11.05 -8.40 -5.25
N TRP A 252 10.49 -9.58 -4.97
CA TRP A 252 11.16 -10.87 -5.09
C TRP A 252 10.55 -11.64 -6.24
N GLU A 253 11.39 -12.03 -7.20
CA GLU A 253 11.02 -12.91 -8.31
C GLU A 253 11.79 -14.23 -8.17
N ILE A 254 11.03 -15.33 -8.07
CA ILE A 254 11.56 -16.68 -7.81
C ILE A 254 10.99 -17.60 -8.88
N GLN A 255 11.85 -18.26 -9.66
CA GLN A 255 11.41 -19.12 -10.77
C GLN A 255 11.36 -20.62 -10.43
N ILE A 256 12.22 -21.07 -9.51
CA ILE A 256 12.35 -22.49 -9.14
C ILE A 256 12.39 -22.65 -7.64
N GLU A 257 13.42 -22.10 -6.99
CA GLU A 257 13.63 -22.22 -5.56
C GLU A 257 14.54 -21.09 -5.08
N ALA A 258 14.22 -20.49 -3.94
CA ALA A 258 15.05 -19.51 -3.29
C ALA A 258 15.11 -19.71 -1.78
N SER A 259 16.30 -19.48 -1.19
CA SER A 259 16.55 -19.63 0.25
C SER A 259 16.81 -18.28 0.90
N PHE A 260 16.11 -18.00 2.00
CA PHE A 260 16.19 -16.72 2.69
C PHE A 260 16.55 -16.88 4.16
N GLN A 261 17.26 -15.88 4.68
CA GLN A 261 17.41 -15.62 6.11
C GLN A 261 16.66 -14.33 6.42
N GLN A 262 15.80 -14.38 7.42
CA GLN A 262 15.06 -13.20 7.87
C GLN A 262 15.82 -12.55 9.02
N ASN A 263 16.24 -11.30 8.80
CA ASN A 263 16.94 -10.49 9.80
C ASN A 263 16.13 -9.25 10.20
N GLN A 264 14.84 -9.24 9.87
CA GLN A 264 13.92 -8.14 10.19
C GLN A 264 13.02 -8.53 11.37
N PRO A 265 12.48 -7.56 12.12
CA PRO A 265 11.52 -7.85 13.20
C PRO A 265 10.31 -8.65 12.70
N PHE A 266 9.87 -8.38 11.48
CA PHE A 266 8.87 -9.13 10.72
C PHE A 266 8.88 -8.63 9.27
N GLN A 267 8.33 -9.41 8.33
CA GLN A 267 8.14 -9.00 6.94
C GLN A 267 6.68 -9.20 6.51
N LEU A 268 6.13 -8.20 5.84
CA LEU A 268 4.84 -8.27 5.15
C LEU A 268 5.09 -8.79 3.74
N ALA A 269 4.32 -9.77 3.30
CA ALA A 269 4.44 -10.37 1.99
C ALA A 269 3.09 -10.40 1.29
N SER A 270 3.07 -9.95 0.04
CA SER A 270 1.89 -10.02 -0.84
C SER A 270 2.29 -10.70 -2.15
N VAL A 271 1.62 -11.79 -2.49
CA VAL A 271 1.88 -12.54 -3.72
C VAL A 271 1.10 -11.90 -4.86
N ILE A 272 1.81 -11.31 -5.82
CA ILE A 272 1.20 -10.60 -6.95
C ILE A 272 1.11 -11.45 -8.22
N GLU A 273 1.90 -12.52 -8.31
CA GLU A 273 1.90 -13.44 -9.44
C GLU A 273 2.36 -14.84 -9.03
N GLY A 274 1.81 -15.86 -9.71
CA GLY A 274 2.29 -17.24 -9.61
C GLY A 274 1.88 -17.96 -8.33
N GLU A 275 2.57 -19.06 -8.06
CA GLU A 275 2.36 -19.93 -6.91
C GLU A 275 3.64 -20.66 -6.51
N ALA A 276 3.75 -20.97 -5.23
CA ALA A 276 4.89 -21.66 -4.65
C ALA A 276 4.53 -22.35 -3.34
N THR A 277 5.48 -23.10 -2.81
CA THR A 277 5.48 -23.62 -1.45
C THR A 277 6.50 -22.87 -0.62
N LEU A 278 6.05 -22.20 0.43
CA LEU A 278 6.87 -21.64 1.50
C LEU A 278 7.15 -22.74 2.54
N ARG A 279 8.42 -23.10 2.72
CA ARG A 279 8.88 -24.08 3.72
C ARG A 279 9.59 -23.37 4.85
N THR A 280 9.10 -23.56 6.07
CA THR A 280 9.77 -23.15 7.32
C THR A 280 10.13 -24.40 8.14
N VAL A 281 10.76 -24.21 9.29
CA VAL A 281 11.01 -25.31 10.24
C VAL A 281 9.72 -25.92 10.82
N SER A 282 8.59 -25.20 10.74
CA SER A 282 7.29 -25.69 11.20
C SER A 282 6.52 -26.50 10.17
N GLY A 283 6.90 -26.43 8.88
CA GLY A 283 6.21 -27.16 7.82
C GLY A 283 6.23 -26.44 6.48
N GLU A 284 5.31 -26.86 5.62
CA GLU A 284 5.12 -26.33 4.27
C GLU A 284 3.77 -25.64 4.16
N PHE A 285 3.76 -24.50 3.48
CA PHE A 285 2.60 -23.63 3.32
C PHE A 285 2.51 -23.25 1.84
N SER A 286 1.38 -23.57 1.20
CA SER A 286 1.12 -23.10 -0.16
C SER A 286 0.91 -21.58 -0.17
N ILE A 287 1.50 -20.91 -1.15
CA ILE A 287 1.32 -19.49 -1.43
C ILE A 287 0.96 -19.31 -2.90
N LYS A 288 0.01 -18.43 -3.21
CA LYS A 288 -0.44 -18.15 -4.57
C LYS A 288 -0.88 -16.69 -4.74
N LYS A 289 -0.98 -16.22 -5.99
CA LYS A 289 -1.48 -14.87 -6.31
C LYS A 289 -2.74 -14.54 -5.50
N GLY A 290 -2.67 -13.42 -4.78
CA GLY A 290 -3.71 -12.93 -3.88
C GLY A 290 -3.46 -13.20 -2.40
N ASP A 291 -2.55 -14.10 -2.05
CA ASP A 291 -2.21 -14.36 -0.65
C ASP A 291 -1.43 -13.20 -0.04
N HIS A 292 -1.84 -12.82 1.17
CA HIS A 292 -1.17 -11.86 2.02
C HIS A 292 -0.80 -12.51 3.35
N PHE A 293 0.45 -12.35 3.77
CA PHE A 293 0.92 -12.94 5.01
C PHE A 293 2.05 -12.14 5.65
N ILE A 294 2.26 -12.38 6.95
CA ILE A 294 3.42 -11.89 7.69
C ILE A 294 4.34 -13.07 8.00
N LEU A 295 5.64 -12.86 7.79
CA LEU A 295 6.70 -13.69 8.33
C LEU A 295 7.08 -13.14 9.72
N PRO A 296 6.65 -13.77 10.83
CA PRO A 296 6.96 -13.27 12.17
C PRO A 296 8.45 -13.45 12.52
N ALA A 297 8.90 -12.74 13.56
CA ALA A 297 10.27 -12.74 14.07
C ALA A 297 10.86 -14.13 14.34
N GLY A 298 10.02 -15.10 14.70
CA GLY A 298 10.49 -16.46 15.01
C GLY A 298 10.83 -17.31 13.79
N ILE A 299 10.53 -16.85 12.57
CA ILE A 299 11.03 -17.46 11.34
C ILE A 299 12.41 -16.86 11.05
N GLU A 300 13.47 -17.63 11.30
CA GLU A 300 14.86 -17.20 11.06
C GLU A 300 15.32 -17.52 9.63
N SER A 301 14.84 -18.63 9.07
CA SER A 301 15.14 -19.05 7.70
C SER A 301 13.98 -19.81 7.09
N PHE A 302 13.86 -19.71 5.77
CA PHE A 302 12.81 -20.36 4.99
C PHE A 302 13.24 -20.53 3.54
N VAL A 303 12.55 -21.42 2.83
CA VAL A 303 12.73 -21.68 1.41
C VAL A 303 11.40 -21.44 0.70
N ILE A 304 11.42 -20.77 -0.44
CA ILE A 304 10.26 -20.65 -1.33
C ILE A 304 10.57 -21.46 -2.58
N LYS A 305 9.73 -22.43 -2.91
CA LYS A 305 9.88 -23.30 -4.07
C LYS A 305 8.68 -23.21 -5.00
N GLY A 306 8.89 -22.77 -6.24
CA GLY A 306 7.86 -22.53 -7.24
C GLY A 306 8.21 -21.36 -8.14
N ASN A 307 7.23 -20.90 -8.91
CA ASN A 307 7.35 -19.72 -9.76
C ASN A 307 6.40 -18.64 -9.22
N VAL A 308 6.94 -17.64 -8.54
CA VAL A 308 6.18 -16.67 -7.77
C VAL A 308 6.86 -15.31 -7.74
N THR A 309 6.04 -14.25 -7.78
CA THR A 309 6.48 -12.87 -7.58
C THR A 309 5.78 -12.29 -6.35
N LEU A 310 6.57 -11.74 -5.42
CA LEU A 310 6.07 -11.13 -4.20
C LEU A 310 6.55 -9.68 -4.07
N ILE A 311 5.69 -8.82 -3.53
CA ILE A 311 6.12 -7.56 -2.92
C ILE A 311 6.28 -7.79 -1.42
N ILE A 312 7.47 -7.44 -0.92
CA ILE A 312 7.84 -7.58 0.48
C ILE A 312 8.08 -6.20 1.07
N SER A 313 7.55 -5.95 2.26
CA SER A 313 7.86 -4.75 3.03
C SER A 313 8.16 -5.05 4.49
N HIS A 314 8.88 -4.15 5.13
CA HIS A 314 9.11 -4.17 6.59
C HIS A 314 9.30 -2.73 7.08
N PRO A 315 8.97 -2.42 8.35
CA PRO A 315 9.24 -1.10 8.93
C PRO A 315 10.74 -0.80 9.04
#